data_AF-A0A151ZI62-F1
#
_entry.id   AF-A0A151ZI62-F1
#
_cell.length_a   1.000
_cell.length_b   1.000
_cell.length_c   1.000
_cell.angle_alpha   90.00
_cell.angle_beta   90.00
_cell.angle_gamma   90.00
#
_symmetry.space_group_name_H-M   'P 1'
#
loop_
_entity.id
_entity.type
_entity.pdbx_description
1 polymer ?
#
loop_
_entity_poly.entity_id
_entity_poly.type
_entity_poly.pdbx_seq_one_letter_code
_entity_poly.pdbx_strand_id
1 'polypeptide(L)'
;MDEPLFGEQKKQTQVSQIIVGVLVTLFSLFSVAAGCYFGIKQNKRDFVLVVTLIVIFASLALLVRWWRDKEDRIHPKFKYLIGVLVLATIMAAVSINCFIWEKPPKGPECNGFYNLTGGVCYKYPQGFPCQCIYFDFTANTTSCMDCPGTSSSQAQTSSEASQGSNATTSGQLYSIPII
;
A
#
# COMPACT_ATOMS: atom_id res chain seq x y z
N MET A 1 -28.67 50.03 9.51
CA MET A 1 -28.05 48.69 9.50
C MET A 1 -26.79 48.84 10.32
N ASP A 2 -26.86 48.43 11.57
CA ASP A 2 -25.77 48.62 12.53
C ASP A 2 -24.68 47.57 12.25
N GLU A 3 -23.60 48.01 11.62
CA GLU A 3 -22.37 47.23 11.57
C GLU A 3 -21.81 47.14 13.00
N PRO A 4 -21.46 45.94 13.49
CA PRO A 4 -20.95 45.77 14.84
C PRO A 4 -19.61 46.52 14.98
N LEU A 5 -19.64 47.62 15.73
CA LEU A 5 -18.44 48.32 16.16
C LEU A 5 -17.69 47.43 17.16
N PHE A 6 -16.45 47.11 16.81
CA PHE A 6 -15.45 46.41 17.64
C PHE A 6 -15.72 44.93 17.92
N GLY A 7 -15.44 44.08 16.91
CA GLY A 7 -14.79 42.79 17.18
C GLY A 7 -15.54 41.79 18.06
N GLU A 8 -16.80 42.05 18.40
CA GLU A 8 -17.62 41.19 19.23
C GLU A 8 -17.98 39.96 18.39
N GLN A 9 -17.09 38.96 18.41
CA GLN A 9 -17.40 37.67 17.82
C GLN A 9 -18.62 37.13 18.56
N LYS A 10 -19.69 36.92 17.80
CA LYS A 10 -20.90 36.25 18.29
C LYS A 10 -20.47 34.97 19.01
N LYS A 11 -20.81 34.84 20.30
CA LYS A 11 -20.41 33.70 21.16
C LYS A 11 -20.62 32.33 20.49
N GLN A 12 -21.65 32.23 19.65
CA GLN A 12 -21.98 31.05 18.85
C GLN A 12 -20.85 30.63 17.88
N THR A 13 -20.18 31.58 17.23
CA THR A 13 -19.09 31.32 16.29
C THR A 13 -17.81 30.87 16.99
N GLN A 14 -17.56 31.36 18.20
CA GLN A 14 -16.41 30.96 18.98
C GLN A 14 -16.54 29.51 19.47
N VAL A 15 -17.74 29.11 19.90
CA VAL A 15 -18.03 27.73 20.32
C VAL A 15 -17.90 26.76 19.14
N SER A 16 -18.42 27.11 17.95
CA SER A 16 -18.32 26.21 16.79
C SER A 16 -16.87 26.01 16.34
N GLN A 17 -16.02 27.04 16.40
CA GLN A 17 -14.60 26.93 16.08
C GLN A 17 -13.86 26.00 17.04
N ILE A 18 -14.16 26.08 18.34
CA ILE A 18 -13.56 25.19 19.34
C ILE A 18 -13.95 23.73 19.08
N ILE A 19 -15.23 23.46 18.83
CA ILE A 19 -15.72 22.10 18.55
C ILE A 19 -15.03 21.51 17.32
N VAL A 20 -14.97 22.28 16.22
CA VAL A 20 -14.28 21.83 15.00
C VAL A 20 -12.80 21.60 15.25
N GLY A 21 -12.13 22.49 15.99
CA GLY A 21 -10.72 22.33 16.35
C GLY A 21 -10.45 21.05 17.15
N VAL A 22 -11.31 20.74 18.14
CA VAL A 22 -11.21 19.53 18.96
C VAL A 22 -11.42 18.28 18.09
N LEU A 23 -12.44 18.27 17.24
CA LEU A 23 -12.71 17.14 16.34
C LEU A 23 -11.56 16.87 15.37
N VAL A 24 -11.03 17.91 14.74
CA VAL A 24 -9.88 17.80 13.82
C VAL A 24 -8.65 17.28 14.56
N THR A 25 -8.41 17.77 15.78
CA THR A 25 -7.28 17.34 16.61
C THR A 25 -7.39 15.85 16.97
N LEU A 26 -8.55 15.40 17.44
CA LEU A 26 -8.80 14.00 17.79
C LEU A 26 -8.69 13.08 16.58
N PHE A 27 -9.27 13.46 15.44
CA PHE A 27 -9.20 12.69 14.20
C PHE A 27 -7.76 12.57 13.68
N SER A 28 -6.99 13.65 13.77
CA SER A 28 -5.58 13.65 13.38
C SER A 28 -4.74 12.76 14.29
N LEU A 29 -4.94 12.85 15.61
CA LEU A 29 -4.28 11.97 16.59
C LEU A 29 -4.58 10.50 16.34
N PHE A 30 -5.84 10.17 16.08
CA PHE A 30 -6.25 8.81 15.71
C PHE A 30 -5.55 8.33 14.44
N SER A 31 -5.49 9.17 13.41
CA SER A 31 -4.85 8.83 12.13
C SER A 31 -3.33 8.63 12.28
N VAL A 32 -2.67 9.44 13.11
CA VAL A 32 -1.24 9.25 13.45
C VAL A 32 -1.04 7.95 14.21
N ALA A 33 -1.88 7.67 15.22
CA ALA A 33 -1.76 6.43 16.01
C ALA A 33 -1.99 5.18 15.15
N ALA A 34 -3.01 5.19 14.29
CA ALA A 34 -3.26 4.12 13.33
C ALA A 34 -2.09 3.96 12.35
N GLY A 35 -1.61 5.06 11.76
CA GLY A 35 -0.47 5.05 10.86
C GLY A 35 0.81 4.49 11.51
N CYS A 36 1.11 4.89 12.74
CA CYS A 36 2.23 4.33 13.50
C CYS A 36 2.06 2.82 13.74
N TYR A 37 0.87 2.40 14.18
CA TYR A 37 0.61 0.99 14.49
C TYR A 37 0.75 0.08 13.26
N PHE A 38 0.16 0.48 12.13
CA PHE A 38 0.22 -0.31 10.90
C PHE A 38 1.56 -0.17 10.17
N GLY A 39 2.16 1.02 10.17
CA GLY A 39 3.42 1.29 9.46
C GLY A 39 4.63 0.57 10.05
N ILE A 40 4.67 0.36 11.38
CA ILE A 40 5.73 -0.45 12.00
C ILE A 40 5.61 -1.93 11.59
N LYS A 41 4.38 -2.41 11.35
CA LYS A 41 4.12 -3.84 11.18
C LYS A 41 4.15 -4.33 9.73
N GLN A 42 3.80 -3.50 8.75
CA GLN A 42 3.61 -3.97 7.37
C GLN A 42 4.64 -3.45 6.36
N ASN A 43 4.84 -2.14 6.22
CA ASN A 43 5.71 -1.61 5.15
C ASN A 43 6.44 -0.32 5.54
N LYS A 44 7.73 -0.23 5.18
CA LYS A 44 8.57 0.98 5.40
C LYS A 44 8.05 2.22 4.66
N ARG A 45 7.25 2.04 3.59
CA ARG A 45 6.64 3.15 2.84
C ARG A 45 5.60 3.92 3.67
N ASP A 46 4.88 3.22 4.53
CA ASP A 46 3.83 3.82 5.36
C ASP A 46 4.43 4.71 6.45
N PHE A 47 5.68 4.45 6.85
CA PHE A 47 6.40 5.26 7.82
C PHE A 47 6.65 6.70 7.31
N VAL A 48 6.95 6.87 6.01
CA VAL A 48 7.18 8.20 5.42
C VAL A 48 5.89 9.04 5.45
N LEU A 49 4.74 8.41 5.22
CA LEU A 49 3.44 9.08 5.32
C LEU A 49 3.17 9.56 6.75
N VAL A 50 3.46 8.75 7.76
CA VAL A 50 3.30 9.13 9.17
C VAL A 50 4.18 10.32 9.54
N VAL A 51 5.46 10.30 9.16
CA VAL A 51 6.39 11.42 9.42
C VAL A 51 5.90 12.70 8.76
N THR A 52 5.43 12.61 7.52
CA THR A 52 4.89 13.77 6.80
C THR A 52 3.67 14.35 7.51
N LEU A 53 2.79 13.50 8.03
CA LEU A 53 1.61 13.93 8.78
C LEU A 53 1.98 14.60 10.11
N ILE A 54 2.98 14.09 10.83
CA ILE A 54 3.53 14.72 12.04
C ILE A 54 4.08 16.12 11.74
N VAL A 55 4.82 16.28 10.63
CA VAL A 55 5.38 17.58 10.22
C VAL A 55 4.26 18.56 9.88
N ILE A 56 3.24 18.12 9.14
CA ILE A 56 2.06 18.96 8.84
C ILE A 56 1.38 19.38 10.15
N PHE A 57 1.22 18.46 11.11
CA PHE A 57 0.58 18.76 12.39
C PHE A 57 1.40 19.74 13.23
N ALA A 58 2.72 19.59 13.27
CA ALA A 58 3.63 20.53 13.93
C ALA A 58 3.57 21.92 13.29
N SER A 59 3.53 21.99 11.95
CA SER A 59 3.38 23.25 11.23
C SER A 59 2.04 23.93 11.53
N LEU A 60 0.96 23.16 11.63
CA LEU A 60 -0.37 23.65 12.00
C LEU A 60 -0.38 24.19 13.45
N ALA A 61 0.23 23.47 14.39
CA ALA A 61 0.33 23.91 15.78
C ALA A 61 1.11 25.21 15.92
N LEU A 62 2.23 25.36 15.19
CA LEU A 62 3.00 26.60 15.15
C LEU A 62 2.19 27.75 14.55
N LEU A 63 1.45 27.49 13.47
CA LEU A 63 0.58 28.50 12.86
C LEU A 63 -0.55 28.94 13.78
N VAL A 64 -1.20 28.01 14.47
CA VAL A 64 -2.28 28.32 15.42
C VAL A 64 -1.73 29.12 16.61
N ARG A 65 -0.55 28.76 17.12
CA ARG A 65 0.13 29.54 18.16
C ARG A 65 0.40 30.97 17.68
N TRP A 66 0.97 31.12 16.49
CA TRP A 66 1.21 32.43 15.88
C TRP A 66 -0.07 33.23 15.63
N TRP A 67 -1.15 32.54 15.30
CA TRP A 67 -2.45 33.17 15.07
C TRP A 67 -3.04 33.76 16.37
N ARG A 68 -2.93 33.04 17.50
CA ARG A 68 -3.36 33.55 18.81
C ARG A 68 -2.50 34.71 19.30
N ASP A 69 -1.20 34.71 19.03
CA ASP A 69 -0.29 35.76 19.53
C ASP A 69 -0.42 37.11 18.78
N LYS A 70 -1.11 37.18 17.62
CA LYS A 70 -1.20 38.39 16.78
C LYS A 70 -2.64 38.77 16.41
N GLU A 71 -3.57 38.75 17.38
CA GLU A 71 -5.01 38.96 17.15
C GLU A 71 -5.38 40.27 16.41
N ASP A 72 -4.55 41.33 16.44
CA ASP A 72 -4.96 42.65 15.90
C ASP A 72 -4.38 43.08 14.54
N ARG A 73 -3.42 42.37 13.93
CA ARG A 73 -2.80 42.80 12.64
C ARG A 73 -2.58 41.70 11.60
N ILE A 74 -3.27 40.58 11.71
CA ILE A 74 -3.05 39.48 10.76
C ILE A 74 -3.73 39.79 9.42
N HIS A 75 -2.92 39.79 8.35
CA HIS A 75 -3.40 39.88 6.98
C HIS A 75 -4.42 38.76 6.66
N PRO A 76 -5.51 39.06 5.94
CA PRO A 76 -6.54 38.06 5.58
C PRO A 76 -5.98 36.87 4.78
N LYS A 77 -4.85 37.04 4.09
CA LYS A 77 -4.13 35.97 3.38
C LYS A 77 -3.69 34.83 4.31
N PHE A 78 -3.39 35.13 5.58
CA PHE A 78 -2.97 34.11 6.54
C PHE A 78 -4.12 33.18 6.95
N LYS A 79 -5.37 33.67 6.93
CA LYS A 79 -6.56 32.86 7.20
C LYS A 79 -6.77 31.78 6.13
N TYR A 80 -6.56 32.14 4.87
CA TYR A 80 -6.61 31.17 3.76
C TYR A 80 -5.52 30.11 3.88
N LEU A 81 -4.32 30.50 4.34
CA LEU A 81 -3.21 29.55 4.51
C LEU A 81 -3.50 28.51 5.60
N ILE A 82 -4.09 28.92 6.72
CA ILE A 82 -4.58 27.99 7.75
C ILE A 82 -5.66 27.07 7.19
N GLY A 83 -6.63 27.62 6.44
CA GLY A 83 -7.69 26.83 5.81
C GLY A 83 -7.17 25.76 4.84
N VAL A 84 -6.22 26.12 3.98
CA VAL A 84 -5.56 25.18 3.05
C VAL A 84 -4.76 24.13 3.81
N LEU A 85 -4.09 24.49 4.90
CA LEU A 85 -3.32 23.54 5.73
C LEU A 85 -4.23 22.54 6.45
N VAL A 86 -5.37 22.99 6.99
CA VAL A 86 -6.38 22.09 7.58
C VAL A 86 -6.95 21.15 6.52
N LEU A 87 -7.29 21.66 5.34
CA LEU A 87 -7.79 20.83 4.24
C LEU A 87 -6.75 19.79 3.79
N ALA A 88 -5.48 20.17 3.66
CA ALA A 88 -4.38 19.26 3.35
C ALA A 88 -4.21 18.19 4.43
N THR A 89 -4.37 18.55 5.71
CA THR A 89 -4.32 17.60 6.83
C THR A 89 -5.47 16.58 6.75
N ILE A 90 -6.69 17.03 6.47
CA ILE A 90 -7.86 16.14 6.30
C ILE A 90 -7.64 15.19 5.11
N MET A 91 -7.19 15.71 3.96
CA MET A 91 -6.91 14.90 2.77
C MET A 91 -5.82 13.85 3.07
N ALA A 92 -4.74 14.23 3.73
CA ALA A 92 -3.67 13.30 4.11
C ALA A 92 -4.17 12.21 5.08
N ALA A 93 -4.98 12.59 6.08
CA ALA A 93 -5.58 11.64 7.01
C ALA A 93 -6.53 10.67 6.31
N VAL A 94 -7.34 11.15 5.36
CA VAL A 94 -8.21 10.29 4.52
C VAL A 94 -7.36 9.34 3.68
N SER A 95 -6.30 9.82 3.02
CA SER A 95 -5.41 8.97 2.22
C SER A 95 -4.78 7.84 3.04
N ILE A 96 -4.30 8.13 4.26
CA ILE A 96 -3.76 7.11 5.17
C ILE A 96 -4.84 6.10 5.55
N ASN A 97 -6.05 6.55 5.88
CA ASN A 97 -7.13 5.64 6.21
C ASN A 97 -7.51 4.76 5.00
N CYS A 98 -7.63 5.31 3.80
CA CYS A 98 -7.84 4.52 2.58
C CYS A 98 -6.77 3.44 2.44
N PHE A 99 -5.48 3.79 2.58
CA PHE A 99 -4.39 2.80 2.49
C PHE A 99 -4.44 1.72 3.56
N ILE A 100 -4.79 2.06 4.80
CA ILE A 100 -4.85 1.09 5.91
C ILE A 100 -6.05 0.14 5.75
N TRP A 101 -7.19 0.67 5.30
CA TRP A 101 -8.45 -0.07 5.25
C TRP A 101 -8.69 -0.78 3.91
N GLU A 102 -7.97 -0.39 2.87
CA GLU A 102 -7.95 -1.07 1.59
C GLU A 102 -7.23 -2.41 1.77
N LYS A 103 -8.00 -3.41 2.20
CA LYS A 103 -7.55 -4.80 2.17
C LYS A 103 -7.24 -5.11 0.71
N PRO A 104 -6.06 -5.69 0.40
CA PRO A 104 -5.85 -6.21 -0.94
C PRO A 104 -7.04 -7.12 -1.25
N PRO A 105 -7.64 -7.01 -2.45
CA PRO A 105 -8.75 -7.87 -2.82
C PRO A 105 -8.32 -9.29 -2.49
N LYS A 106 -9.11 -9.98 -1.65
CA LYS A 106 -8.84 -11.39 -1.34
C LYS A 106 -8.84 -12.09 -2.69
N GLY A 107 -7.65 -12.43 -3.18
CA GLY A 107 -7.53 -13.18 -4.41
C GLY A 107 -8.39 -14.43 -4.29
N PRO A 108 -8.98 -14.92 -5.39
CA PRO A 108 -9.60 -16.24 -5.37
C PRO A 108 -8.59 -17.25 -4.79
N GLU A 109 -9.08 -18.23 -4.03
CA GLU A 109 -8.22 -19.28 -3.44
C GLU A 109 -7.44 -19.96 -4.57
N CYS A 110 -6.18 -19.57 -4.73
CA CYS A 110 -5.32 -20.00 -5.81
C CYS A 110 -4.33 -21.00 -5.25
N ASN A 111 -4.52 -22.28 -5.55
CA ASN A 111 -3.55 -23.34 -5.26
C ASN A 111 -2.39 -23.26 -6.25
N GLY A 112 -1.64 -22.15 -6.21
CA GLY A 112 -0.85 -21.71 -7.36
C GLY A 112 -0.13 -20.38 -7.19
N PHE A 113 0.48 -19.93 -8.28
CA PHE A 113 0.99 -18.57 -8.41
C PHE A 113 -0.13 -17.67 -8.92
N TYR A 114 -0.45 -16.59 -8.20
CA TYR A 114 -1.46 -15.62 -8.63
C TYR A 114 -0.80 -14.38 -9.20
N ASN A 115 -1.07 -14.09 -10.48
CA ASN A 115 -0.57 -12.88 -11.11
C ASN A 115 -1.57 -11.73 -10.91
N LEU A 116 -1.18 -10.76 -10.08
CA LEU A 116 -1.98 -9.57 -9.76
C LEU A 116 -2.27 -8.70 -10.99
N THR A 117 -1.35 -8.66 -11.96
CA THR A 117 -1.48 -7.83 -13.17
C THR A 117 -2.51 -8.41 -14.14
N GLY A 118 -2.51 -9.74 -14.30
CA GLY A 118 -3.43 -10.44 -15.20
C GLY A 118 -4.74 -10.88 -14.54
N GLY A 119 -4.80 -10.91 -13.20
CA GLY A 119 -5.93 -11.51 -12.46
C GLY A 119 -6.07 -13.01 -12.68
N VAL A 120 -4.99 -13.69 -13.10
CA VAL A 120 -5.00 -15.12 -13.46
C VAL A 120 -4.31 -15.93 -12.36
N CYS A 121 -4.95 -17.02 -11.96
CA CYS A 121 -4.40 -18.03 -11.07
C CYS A 121 -3.74 -19.15 -11.87
N TYR A 122 -2.43 -19.32 -11.72
CA TYR A 122 -1.68 -20.42 -12.31
C TYR A 122 -1.61 -21.58 -11.32
N LYS A 123 -2.44 -22.60 -11.54
CA LYS A 123 -2.47 -23.80 -10.69
C LYS A 123 -1.15 -24.59 -10.82
N TYR A 124 -0.66 -25.12 -9.71
CA TYR A 124 0.46 -26.08 -9.76
C TYR A 124 -0.01 -27.39 -10.41
N PRO A 125 0.78 -27.98 -11.33
CA PRO A 125 0.46 -29.29 -11.89
C PRO A 125 0.47 -30.33 -10.76
N GLN A 126 -0.68 -30.90 -10.43
CA GLN A 126 -0.77 -31.93 -9.41
C GLN A 126 -0.20 -33.25 -9.95
N GLY A 127 0.73 -33.85 -9.20
CA GLY A 127 1.26 -35.19 -9.51
C GLY A 127 2.64 -35.24 -10.16
N PHE A 128 3.30 -34.10 -10.43
CA PHE A 128 4.66 -34.10 -10.99
C PHE A 128 5.66 -33.37 -10.07
N PRO A 129 6.75 -34.02 -9.63
CA PRO A 129 7.82 -33.38 -8.89
C PRO A 129 8.68 -32.55 -9.85
N CYS A 130 8.18 -31.38 -10.26
CA CYS A 130 8.96 -30.46 -11.09
C CYS A 130 9.93 -29.67 -10.21
N GLN A 131 11.23 -29.73 -10.54
CA GLN A 131 12.25 -28.94 -9.84
C GLN A 131 12.16 -27.44 -10.21
N CYS A 132 11.82 -27.13 -11.47
CA CYS A 132 11.61 -25.75 -11.92
C CYS A 132 10.29 -25.62 -12.68
N ILE A 133 9.60 -24.50 -12.43
CA ILE A 133 8.34 -24.15 -13.07
C ILE A 133 8.56 -22.87 -13.85
N TYR A 134 8.25 -22.92 -15.13
CA TYR A 134 8.23 -21.78 -16.03
C TYR A 134 6.79 -21.28 -16.17
N PHE A 135 6.61 -19.97 -15.98
CA PHE A 135 5.33 -19.30 -16.15
C PHE A 135 5.37 -18.52 -17.46
N ASP A 136 4.60 -18.96 -18.47
CA ASP A 136 4.38 -18.17 -19.67
C ASP A 136 3.17 -17.27 -19.48
N PHE A 137 3.44 -15.99 -19.17
CA PHE A 137 2.41 -14.96 -19.00
C PHE A 137 1.67 -14.61 -20.29
N THR A 138 2.26 -14.91 -21.46
CA THR A 138 1.66 -14.59 -22.76
C THR A 138 0.68 -15.68 -23.17
N ALA A 139 1.08 -16.94 -23.00
CA ALA A 139 0.25 -18.09 -23.32
C ALA A 139 -0.73 -18.48 -22.20
N ASN A 140 -0.61 -17.86 -21.02
CA ASN A 140 -1.31 -18.30 -19.81
C ASN A 140 -1.12 -19.80 -19.55
N THR A 141 0.12 -20.28 -19.57
CA THR A 141 0.41 -21.69 -19.28
C THR A 141 1.55 -21.82 -18.29
N THR A 142 1.47 -22.85 -17.46
CA THR A 142 2.58 -23.31 -16.62
C THR A 142 3.18 -24.55 -17.24
N SER A 143 4.50 -24.54 -17.38
CA SER A 143 5.26 -25.69 -17.89
C SER A 143 6.39 -26.01 -16.93
N CYS A 144 6.72 -27.30 -16.82
CA CYS A 144 7.88 -27.72 -16.07
C CYS A 144 9.12 -27.67 -16.97
N MET A 145 10.21 -27.13 -16.45
CA MET A 145 11.49 -27.10 -17.14
C MET A 145 12.57 -27.73 -16.26
N ASP A 146 13.61 -28.28 -16.89
CA ASP A 146 14.81 -28.69 -16.17
C ASP A 146 15.54 -27.44 -15.66
N CYS A 147 15.85 -27.41 -14.37
CA CYS A 147 16.55 -26.26 -13.80
C CYS A 147 17.97 -26.17 -14.39
N PRO A 148 18.37 -25.00 -14.92
CA PRO A 148 19.75 -24.80 -15.35
C PRO A 148 20.66 -24.87 -14.11
N GLY A 149 21.43 -25.96 -14.00
CA GLY A 149 22.39 -26.16 -12.90
C GLY A 149 22.22 -27.48 -12.13
N THR A 150 21.09 -28.18 -12.23
CA THR A 150 20.99 -29.58 -11.80
C THR A 150 21.40 -30.50 -12.96
N SER A 151 22.69 -30.48 -13.32
CA SER A 151 23.28 -31.63 -13.99
C SER A 151 23.10 -32.83 -13.06
N SER A 152 22.19 -33.71 -13.43
CA SER A 152 21.81 -34.94 -12.75
C SER A 152 23.04 -35.84 -12.52
N SER A 153 23.77 -35.59 -11.43
CA SER A 153 24.65 -36.58 -10.80
C SER A 153 23.82 -37.53 -9.94
N GLN A 154 22.80 -38.16 -10.54
CA GLN A 154 22.16 -39.38 -10.03
C GLN A 154 21.77 -40.26 -11.21
N ALA A 155 22.78 -40.67 -11.96
CA ALA A 155 22.79 -41.96 -12.63
C ALA A 155 23.94 -42.75 -12.03
N GLN A 156 23.64 -43.67 -11.11
CA GLN A 156 24.32 -44.98 -10.96
C GLN A 156 23.93 -45.64 -9.63
N THR A 157 22.94 -46.53 -9.68
CA THR A 157 23.11 -47.86 -9.09
C THR A 157 22.41 -48.89 -9.97
N SER A 158 23.21 -49.53 -10.83
CA SER A 158 23.09 -50.90 -11.36
C SER A 158 21.72 -51.41 -11.83
N SER A 159 21.57 -51.59 -13.15
CA SER A 159 21.49 -52.94 -13.75
C SER A 159 21.59 -52.88 -15.29
N GLU A 160 22.56 -53.65 -15.79
CA GLU A 160 22.64 -54.35 -17.08
C GLU A 160 22.70 -53.60 -18.43
N ALA A 161 23.55 -54.19 -19.26
CA ALA A 161 23.99 -53.77 -20.57
C ALA A 161 22.88 -53.68 -21.62
N SER A 162 22.97 -52.69 -22.51
CA SER A 162 23.02 -52.91 -23.96
C SER A 162 23.29 -51.61 -24.72
N GLN A 163 23.94 -51.79 -25.87
CA GLN A 163 24.50 -50.79 -26.76
C GLN A 163 23.46 -49.86 -27.41
N GLY A 164 23.87 -48.59 -27.58
CA GLY A 164 23.66 -47.83 -28.80
C GLY A 164 22.32 -47.11 -28.96
N SER A 165 22.35 -45.78 -28.92
CA SER A 165 21.75 -44.90 -29.95
C SER A 165 21.88 -43.42 -29.56
N ASN A 166 22.26 -42.59 -30.54
CA ASN A 166 22.22 -41.13 -30.48
C ASN A 166 20.79 -40.66 -30.20
N ALA A 167 20.56 -39.92 -29.12
CA ALA A 167 19.29 -39.26 -28.83
C ALA A 167 19.52 -37.74 -28.72
N THR A 168 19.15 -37.03 -29.78
CA THR A 168 18.88 -35.60 -29.77
C THR A 168 17.76 -35.33 -28.76
N THR A 169 18.09 -34.68 -27.64
CA THR A 169 17.16 -34.38 -26.55
C THR A 169 16.24 -33.23 -26.96
N SER A 170 15.18 -33.55 -27.69
CA SER A 170 14.01 -32.68 -27.84
C SER A 170 13.20 -32.77 -26.54
N GLY A 171 13.41 -31.81 -25.63
CA GLY A 171 12.60 -31.68 -24.42
C GLY A 171 11.12 -31.53 -24.82
N GLN A 172 10.29 -32.52 -24.49
CA GLN A 172 8.86 -32.44 -24.73
C GLN A 172 8.25 -31.42 -23.76
N LEU A 173 7.86 -30.27 -24.30
CA LEU A 173 7.03 -29.27 -23.62
C LEU A 173 5.61 -29.82 -23.48
N TYR A 174 5.28 -30.34 -22.31
CA TYR A 174 3.89 -30.63 -21.97
C TYR A 174 3.19 -29.32 -21.61
N SER A 175 2.33 -28.87 -22.51
CA SER A 175 1.48 -27.70 -22.31
C SER A 175 0.15 -28.17 -21.73
N ILE A 176 -0.13 -27.82 -20.48
CA ILE A 176 -1.45 -28.10 -19.88
C ILE A 176 -2.32 -26.86 -20.09
N PRO A 177 -3.42 -26.93 -20.86
CA PRO A 177 -4.31 -25.80 -21.03
C PRO A 177 -5.02 -25.47 -19.70
N ILE A 178 -5.06 -24.18 -19.36
CA ILE A 178 -5.83 -23.70 -18.21
C ILE A 178 -7.31 -23.69 -18.59
N ILE A 179 -8.12 -24.46 -17.85
CA ILE A 179 -9.60 -24.46 -17.90
C ILE A 179 -10.13 -23.43 -16.91
#